data_AF-A0A817K975-F1
#
_entry.id   AF-A0A817K975-F1
#
_cell.length_a   1.000
_cell.length_b   1.000
_cell.length_c   1.000
_cell.angle_alpha   90.00
_cell.angle_beta   90.00
_cell.angle_gamma   90.00
#
_symmetry.space_group_name_H-M   'P 1'
#
loop_
_entity.id
_entity.type
_entity.pdbx_description
1 polymer ?
#
loop_
_entity_poly.entity_id
_entity_poly.type
_entity_poly.pdbx_seq_one_letter_code
_entity_poly.pdbx_strand_id
1 'polypeptide(L)'
;LSLQCYFCEGGFTLNYTVTSDTVPSFSKCQLVNGGICWITVIWNQNDGNSNILVDSINTRFANYASERIIMTSADMKVVHQHESSQVNHSFGYVCMSDKCNDEMSLKRILRSLVIEEKFSQELTPLLEIVSPFDAHSAACYDFNNSTLDCPSTDLDTCQRCQISVDKETSSSQQICATCPYYSEDVNSVSRQVMFLLDSRIQSQNIAKINCQLKACNSIDNVNRVYNTSKITFDFGKFFKNLSNNTL
;
A
#
# COMPACT_ATOMS: atom_id res chain seq x y z
N LEU A 1 -19.25 20.62 -8.18
CA LEU A 1 -19.29 19.61 -9.26
C LEU A 1 -19.29 18.24 -8.62
N SER A 2 -20.40 17.51 -8.76
CA SER A 2 -20.57 16.13 -8.27
C SER A 2 -20.35 15.17 -9.45
N LEU A 3 -19.63 14.08 -9.20
CA LEU A 3 -19.35 12.99 -10.14
C LEU A 3 -20.34 11.84 -9.88
N GLN A 4 -20.65 11.04 -10.90
CA GLN A 4 -21.30 9.75 -10.72
C GLN A 4 -20.24 8.66 -10.49
N CYS A 5 -20.28 7.98 -9.36
CA CYS A 5 -19.38 6.88 -9.01
C CYS A 5 -20.17 5.59 -8.84
N TYR A 6 -19.57 4.44 -9.18
CA TYR A 6 -20.10 3.16 -8.76
C TYR A 6 -19.92 2.99 -7.26
N PHE A 7 -20.93 2.43 -6.59
CA PHE A 7 -20.93 2.08 -5.18
C PHE A 7 -21.51 0.68 -5.02
N CYS A 8 -20.74 -0.23 -4.42
CA CYS A 8 -21.16 -1.59 -4.15
C CYS A 8 -21.26 -1.77 -2.63
N GLU A 9 -22.47 -1.88 -2.10
CA GLU A 9 -22.70 -2.10 -0.67
C GLU A 9 -22.01 -3.39 -0.19
N GLY A 10 -21.17 -3.28 0.84
CA GLY A 10 -20.41 -4.41 1.39
C GLY A 10 -19.23 -4.92 0.54
N GLY A 11 -19.07 -4.41 -0.69
CA GLY A 11 -18.02 -4.85 -1.61
C GLY A 11 -18.17 -6.30 -2.10
N PHE A 12 -17.06 -6.89 -2.52
CA PHE A 12 -16.97 -8.27 -2.99
C PHE A 12 -15.91 -9.02 -2.19
N THR A 13 -16.30 -10.11 -1.52
CA THR A 13 -15.36 -11.08 -0.94
C THR A 13 -15.33 -12.31 -1.84
N LEU A 14 -14.15 -12.62 -2.37
CA LEU A 14 -13.92 -13.65 -3.36
C LEU A 14 -13.01 -14.71 -2.75
N ASN A 15 -13.36 -15.98 -2.95
CA ASN A 15 -12.56 -17.12 -2.51
C ASN A 15 -11.43 -17.48 -3.48
N TYR A 16 -10.95 -16.50 -4.24
CA TYR A 16 -9.90 -16.63 -5.25
C TYR A 16 -9.16 -15.30 -5.43
N THR A 17 -7.92 -15.39 -5.94
CA THR A 17 -7.10 -14.23 -6.31
C THR A 17 -7.69 -13.57 -7.55
N VAL A 18 -8.21 -12.35 -7.42
CA VAL A 18 -8.77 -11.62 -8.55
C VAL A 18 -7.66 -11.22 -9.52
N THR A 19 -7.91 -11.47 -10.80
CA THR A 19 -7.05 -11.12 -11.93
C THR A 19 -7.85 -10.31 -12.94
N SER A 20 -7.23 -9.83 -14.01
CA SER A 20 -7.93 -9.10 -15.08
C SER A 20 -9.07 -9.88 -15.73
N ASP A 21 -9.01 -11.22 -15.68
CA ASP A 21 -9.97 -12.09 -16.35
C ASP A 21 -11.07 -12.57 -15.41
N THR A 22 -10.87 -12.41 -14.09
CA THR A 22 -11.77 -12.93 -13.04
C THR A 22 -12.45 -11.83 -12.21
N VAL A 23 -12.40 -10.58 -12.68
CA VAL A 23 -13.12 -9.45 -12.06
C VAL A 23 -14.63 -9.74 -12.02
N PRO A 24 -15.30 -9.66 -10.86
CA PRO A 24 -16.74 -9.86 -10.76
C PRO A 24 -17.50 -8.71 -11.44
N SER A 25 -18.74 -8.99 -11.86
CA SER A 25 -19.58 -7.95 -12.47
C SER A 25 -20.02 -6.90 -11.46
N PHE A 26 -19.91 -5.62 -11.84
CA PHE A 26 -20.41 -4.49 -11.05
C PHE A 26 -21.88 -4.17 -11.32
N SER A 27 -22.62 -5.05 -11.99
CA SER A 27 -24.03 -4.80 -12.36
C SER A 27 -24.98 -4.61 -11.18
N LYS A 28 -24.61 -5.07 -9.99
CA LYS A 28 -25.37 -4.90 -8.74
C LYS A 28 -25.02 -3.61 -7.99
N CYS A 29 -24.01 -2.89 -8.45
CA CYS A 29 -23.58 -1.65 -7.83
C CYS A 29 -24.47 -0.50 -8.32
N GLN A 30 -24.72 0.46 -7.43
CA GLN A 30 -25.51 1.64 -7.74
C GLN A 30 -24.61 2.80 -8.15
N LEU A 31 -25.15 3.74 -8.93
CA LEU A 31 -24.50 5.00 -9.20
C LEU A 31 -24.88 6.01 -8.11
N VAL A 32 -23.88 6.55 -7.44
CA VAL A 32 -24.05 7.58 -6.40
C VAL A 32 -23.30 8.84 -6.80
N ASN A 33 -23.74 9.96 -6.24
CA ASN A 33 -23.07 11.24 -6.38
C ASN A 33 -21.86 11.28 -5.42
N GLY A 34 -20.66 11.53 -5.94
CA GLY A 34 -19.43 11.64 -5.17
C GLY A 34 -18.55 12.81 -5.61
N GLY A 35 -17.56 13.16 -4.79
CA GLY A 35 -16.47 14.06 -5.14
C GLY A 35 -15.25 13.34 -5.73
N ILE A 36 -15.09 12.07 -5.36
CA ILE A 36 -13.99 11.17 -5.75
C ILE A 36 -14.58 9.75 -5.87
N CYS A 37 -14.19 9.02 -6.91
CA CYS A 37 -14.51 7.60 -7.03
C CYS A 37 -13.27 6.77 -6.69
N TRP A 38 -13.45 5.63 -6.02
CA TRP A 38 -12.34 4.77 -5.63
C TRP A 38 -12.65 3.28 -5.78
N ILE A 39 -11.58 2.50 -6.00
CA ILE A 39 -11.58 1.03 -5.94
C ILE A 39 -10.44 0.62 -5.03
N THR A 40 -10.66 -0.32 -4.13
CA THR A 40 -9.59 -0.99 -3.39
C THR A 40 -9.64 -2.48 -3.66
N VAL A 41 -8.50 -3.09 -3.94
CA VAL A 41 -8.34 -4.55 -3.99
C VAL A 41 -7.33 -4.95 -2.95
N ILE A 42 -7.67 -5.96 -2.16
CA ILE A 42 -6.78 -6.59 -1.18
C ILE A 42 -6.73 -8.07 -1.52
N TRP A 43 -5.53 -8.61 -1.70
CA TRP A 43 -5.28 -10.03 -1.84
C TRP A 43 -4.59 -10.56 -0.59
N ASN A 44 -5.24 -11.50 0.09
CA ASN A 44 -4.63 -12.25 1.17
C ASN A 44 -3.80 -13.39 0.56
N GLN A 45 -2.48 -13.31 0.67
CA GLN A 45 -1.58 -14.31 0.09
C GLN A 45 -1.59 -15.63 0.88
N ASN A 46 -2.06 -15.63 2.12
CA ASN A 46 -2.11 -16.84 2.95
C ASN A 46 -3.21 -17.81 2.51
N ASP A 47 -4.38 -17.30 2.12
CA ASP A 47 -5.54 -18.12 1.75
C ASP A 47 -5.95 -17.99 0.28
N GLY A 48 -5.34 -17.06 -0.47
CA GLY A 48 -5.65 -16.81 -1.87
C GLY A 48 -6.98 -16.09 -2.08
N ASN A 49 -7.56 -15.50 -1.04
CA ASN A 49 -8.82 -14.75 -1.13
C ASN A 49 -8.57 -13.29 -1.54
N SER A 50 -9.58 -12.69 -2.17
CA SER A 50 -9.56 -11.27 -2.52
C SER A 50 -10.75 -10.52 -1.96
N ASN A 51 -10.54 -9.28 -1.56
CA ASN A 51 -11.61 -8.33 -1.26
C ASN A 51 -11.54 -7.15 -2.22
N ILE A 52 -12.69 -6.75 -2.76
CA ILE A 52 -12.83 -5.61 -3.66
C ILE A 52 -13.85 -4.65 -3.05
N LEU A 53 -13.43 -3.41 -2.80
CA LEU A 53 -14.30 -2.32 -2.38
C LEU A 53 -14.42 -1.33 -3.54
N VAL A 54 -15.64 -0.89 -3.84
CA VAL A 54 -15.93 0.09 -4.90
C VAL A 54 -16.90 1.09 -4.32
N ASP A 55 -16.45 2.33 -4.20
CA ASP A 55 -17.16 3.31 -3.38
C ASP A 55 -16.82 4.74 -3.86
N SER A 56 -17.33 5.75 -3.17
CA SER A 56 -17.21 7.17 -3.46
C SER A 56 -16.98 7.98 -2.19
N ILE A 57 -16.24 9.08 -2.29
CA ILE A 57 -16.03 10.02 -1.18
C ILE A 57 -16.69 11.34 -1.57
N ASN A 58 -17.57 11.86 -0.70
CA ASN A 58 -18.30 13.11 -0.96
C ASN A 58 -17.41 14.36 -0.85
N THR A 59 -16.35 14.31 -0.04
CA THR A 59 -15.41 15.42 0.15
C THR A 59 -14.32 15.40 -0.92
N ARG A 60 -14.07 16.55 -1.56
CA ARG A 60 -12.89 16.74 -2.39
C ARG A 60 -11.69 17.04 -1.50
N PHE A 61 -10.61 16.29 -1.66
CA PHE A 61 -9.32 16.69 -1.11
C PHE A 61 -8.68 17.71 -2.06
N ALA A 62 -8.40 18.91 -1.56
CA ALA A 62 -7.85 20.01 -2.37
C ALA A 62 -6.49 19.67 -3.01
N ASN A 63 -5.74 18.72 -2.42
CA ASN A 63 -4.34 18.45 -2.79
C ASN A 63 -4.18 17.40 -3.91
N TYR A 64 -5.24 16.71 -4.34
CA TYR A 64 -5.17 15.69 -5.41
C TYR A 64 -5.93 16.11 -6.67
N ALA A 65 -6.15 17.42 -6.83
CA ALA A 65 -7.05 17.96 -7.84
C ALA A 65 -6.53 17.67 -9.26
N SER A 66 -7.05 16.59 -9.86
CA SER A 66 -7.11 16.22 -11.29
C SER A 66 -6.45 14.89 -11.68
N GLU A 67 -5.54 14.35 -10.88
CA GLU A 67 -4.78 13.17 -11.28
C GLU A 67 -5.40 11.84 -10.80
N ARG A 68 -5.41 10.85 -11.67
CA ARG A 68 -5.74 9.46 -11.32
C ARG A 68 -4.54 8.79 -10.66
N ILE A 69 -4.78 8.18 -9.51
CA ILE A 69 -3.71 7.65 -8.65
C ILE A 69 -3.94 6.17 -8.41
N ILE A 70 -2.86 5.39 -8.44
CA ILE A 70 -2.82 4.03 -7.90
C ILE A 70 -1.82 4.01 -6.75
N MET A 71 -2.29 3.70 -5.54
CA MET A 71 -1.46 3.42 -4.38
C MET A 71 -1.41 1.92 -4.20
N THR A 72 -0.23 1.31 -4.31
CA THR A 72 -0.05 -0.14 -4.21
C THR A 72 0.79 -0.48 -3.01
N SER A 73 0.50 -1.59 -2.33
CA SER A 73 1.32 -2.10 -1.25
C SER A 73 1.54 -3.62 -1.32
N ALA A 74 2.67 -4.04 -0.77
CA ALA A 74 2.91 -5.39 -0.28
C ALA A 74 3.26 -5.27 1.21
N ASP A 75 2.59 -6.06 2.04
CA ASP A 75 2.68 -5.97 3.50
C ASP A 75 2.79 -7.37 4.10
N MET A 76 3.69 -7.54 5.07
CA MET A 76 3.75 -8.70 5.94
C MET A 76 3.66 -8.25 7.39
N LYS A 77 2.80 -8.89 8.18
CA LYS A 77 2.56 -8.56 9.60
C LYS A 77 2.61 -9.81 10.46
N VAL A 78 3.15 -9.69 11.67
CA VAL A 78 3.12 -10.71 12.72
C VAL A 78 2.51 -10.06 13.96
N VAL A 79 1.40 -10.60 14.44
CA VAL A 79 0.63 -10.05 15.57
C VAL A 79 0.97 -10.85 16.83
N HIS A 80 1.13 -10.21 17.99
CA HIS A 80 1.49 -10.89 19.24
C HIS A 80 0.60 -12.10 19.61
N GLN A 81 -0.68 -12.07 19.21
CA GLN A 81 -1.65 -13.12 19.50
C GLN A 81 -1.75 -14.20 18.40
N HIS A 82 -1.04 -14.04 17.28
CA HIS A 82 -1.08 -14.96 16.15
C HIS A 82 0.34 -15.35 15.72
N GLU A 83 0.68 -16.62 15.86
CA GLU A 83 1.99 -17.15 15.46
C GLU A 83 2.22 -17.10 13.95
N SER A 84 1.16 -16.97 13.14
CA SER A 84 1.26 -16.93 11.68
C SER A 84 1.42 -15.50 11.15
N SER A 85 2.37 -15.30 10.25
CA SER A 85 2.47 -14.07 9.47
C SER A 85 1.27 -13.93 8.53
N GLN A 86 0.74 -12.71 8.44
CA GLN A 86 -0.25 -12.32 7.44
C GLN A 86 0.45 -11.55 6.33
N VAL A 87 0.29 -12.00 5.10
CA VAL A 87 0.86 -11.38 3.91
C VAL A 87 -0.26 -10.90 3.02
N ASN A 88 -0.25 -9.60 2.73
CA ASN A 88 -1.25 -8.97 1.89
C ASN A 88 -0.58 -8.22 0.74
N HIS A 89 -1.18 -8.33 -0.44
CA HIS A 89 -0.99 -7.34 -1.49
C HIS A 89 -2.22 -6.46 -1.53
N SER A 90 -2.06 -5.18 -1.87
CA SER A 90 -3.22 -4.33 -2.10
C SER A 90 -2.95 -3.26 -3.13
N PHE A 91 -4.00 -2.75 -3.74
CA PHE A 91 -3.95 -1.41 -4.32
C PHE A 91 -5.25 -0.66 -4.09
N GLY A 92 -5.13 0.65 -3.93
CA GLY A 92 -6.19 1.63 -4.02
C GLY A 92 -6.07 2.42 -5.32
N TYR A 93 -7.16 2.54 -6.05
CA TYR A 93 -7.30 3.39 -7.23
C TYR A 93 -8.23 4.54 -6.92
N VAL A 94 -7.78 5.76 -7.21
CA VAL A 94 -8.52 7.00 -6.97
C VAL A 94 -8.66 7.76 -8.28
N CYS A 95 -9.86 8.23 -8.59
CA CYS A 95 -10.13 8.98 -9.81
C CYS A 95 -11.24 10.02 -9.64
N MET A 96 -11.20 11.08 -10.45
CA MET A 96 -12.08 12.25 -10.35
C MET A 96 -12.86 12.52 -11.66
N SER A 97 -13.32 11.47 -12.34
CA SER A 97 -14.18 11.57 -13.52
C SER A 97 -15.39 10.65 -13.39
N ASP A 98 -16.47 10.94 -14.12
CA ASP A 98 -17.68 10.11 -14.06
C ASP A 98 -17.38 8.65 -14.38
N LYS A 99 -17.92 7.76 -13.55
CA LYS A 99 -17.93 6.30 -13.71
C LYS A 99 -16.54 5.69 -13.86
N CYS A 100 -15.50 6.36 -13.36
CA CYS A 100 -14.12 5.92 -13.55
C CYS A 100 -13.73 4.70 -12.72
N ASN A 101 -14.45 4.41 -11.63
CA ASN A 101 -14.27 3.23 -10.80
C ASN A 101 -15.09 2.02 -11.29
N ASP A 102 -15.13 1.81 -12.60
CA ASP A 102 -15.88 0.72 -13.22
C ASP A 102 -15.07 -0.59 -13.34
N GLU A 103 -15.76 -1.65 -13.76
CA GLU A 103 -15.19 -2.98 -13.99
C GLU A 103 -14.04 -2.94 -15.02
N MET A 104 -14.16 -2.10 -16.05
CA MET A 104 -13.18 -2.01 -17.12
C MET A 104 -11.88 -1.37 -16.64
N SER A 105 -11.97 -0.30 -15.86
CA SER A 105 -10.85 0.35 -15.17
C SER A 105 -10.16 -0.64 -14.25
N LEU A 106 -10.91 -1.36 -13.40
CA LEU A 106 -10.34 -2.41 -12.55
C LEU A 106 -9.58 -3.45 -13.37
N LYS A 107 -10.21 -3.98 -14.43
CA LYS A 107 -9.55 -4.91 -15.34
C LYS A 107 -8.27 -4.31 -15.89
N ARG A 108 -8.25 -3.06 -16.36
CA ARG A 108 -7.02 -2.41 -16.92
C ARG A 108 -5.90 -2.31 -15.89
N ILE A 109 -6.23 -1.94 -14.66
CA ILE A 109 -5.26 -1.85 -13.56
C ILE A 109 -4.63 -3.23 -13.31
N LEU A 110 -5.46 -4.26 -13.16
CA LEU A 110 -5.01 -5.62 -12.86
C LEU A 110 -4.11 -6.23 -13.93
N ARG A 111 -4.27 -5.86 -15.21
CA ARG A 111 -3.35 -6.33 -16.27
C ARG A 111 -2.01 -5.60 -16.21
N SER A 112 -2.01 -4.34 -15.78
CA SER A 112 -0.84 -3.45 -15.80
C SER A 112 0.00 -3.51 -14.54
N LEU A 113 -0.61 -3.88 -13.42
CA LEU A 113 0.05 -3.93 -12.11
C LEU A 113 0.67 -5.30 -11.88
N VAL A 114 1.91 -5.31 -11.43
CA VAL A 114 2.62 -6.49 -10.94
C VAL A 114 3.10 -6.21 -9.54
N ILE A 115 2.79 -7.13 -8.62
CA ILE A 115 3.23 -7.12 -7.23
C ILE A 115 3.83 -8.50 -6.95
N GLU A 116 5.12 -8.52 -6.65
CA GLU A 116 5.88 -9.72 -6.29
C GLU A 116 6.64 -9.43 -4.99
N GLU A 117 6.69 -10.39 -4.08
CA GLU A 117 7.43 -10.26 -2.82
C GLU A 117 8.04 -11.61 -2.37
N LYS A 118 9.00 -11.51 -1.47
CA LYS A 118 9.67 -12.63 -0.79
C LYS A 118 9.89 -12.35 0.70
N PHE A 119 9.04 -11.52 1.31
CA PHE A 119 9.14 -11.15 2.71
C PHE A 119 9.04 -12.37 3.62
N SER A 120 8.13 -13.31 3.33
CA SER A 120 8.00 -14.53 4.14
C SER A 120 9.27 -15.37 4.18
N GLN A 121 10.04 -15.40 3.08
CA GLN A 121 11.26 -16.18 2.96
C GLN A 121 12.48 -15.44 3.52
N GLU A 122 12.52 -14.11 3.40
CA GLU A 122 13.74 -13.34 3.68
C GLU A 122 13.66 -12.42 4.90
N LEU A 123 12.47 -11.96 5.29
CA LEU A 123 12.28 -10.92 6.29
C LEU A 123 11.51 -11.38 7.54
N THR A 124 10.89 -12.57 7.52
CA THR A 124 10.25 -13.16 8.70
C THR A 124 11.14 -13.14 9.95
N PRO A 125 12.46 -13.45 9.88
CA PRO A 125 13.32 -13.38 11.05
C PRO A 125 13.45 -11.98 11.67
N LEU A 126 13.11 -10.91 10.94
CA LEU A 126 13.13 -9.54 11.48
C LEU A 126 11.88 -9.20 12.30
N LEU A 127 10.81 -10.00 12.20
CA LEU A 127 9.50 -9.71 12.79
C LEU A 127 9.23 -10.50 14.07
N GLU A 128 10.26 -11.12 14.67
CA GLU A 128 10.15 -11.81 15.95
C GLU A 128 9.66 -10.88 17.05
N ILE A 129 8.74 -11.39 17.87
CA ILE A 129 8.12 -10.63 18.95
C ILE A 129 8.90 -10.84 20.24
N VAL A 130 9.36 -9.73 20.82
CA VAL A 130 10.13 -9.71 22.06
C VAL A 130 9.25 -9.17 23.17
N SER A 131 9.05 -9.95 24.24
CA SER A 131 8.28 -9.54 25.41
C SER A 131 8.98 -9.97 26.71
N PRO A 132 9.25 -9.04 27.65
CA PRO A 132 9.01 -7.60 27.54
C PRO A 132 9.95 -6.97 26.49
N PHE A 133 9.45 -5.95 25.78
CA PHE A 133 10.26 -5.18 24.85
C PHE A 133 11.01 -4.07 25.58
N ASP A 134 12.30 -3.90 25.26
CA ASP A 134 13.15 -2.81 25.75
C ASP A 134 13.76 -2.06 24.56
N ALA A 135 13.28 -0.84 24.33
CA ALA A 135 13.69 0.02 23.23
C ALA A 135 15.18 0.38 23.26
N HIS A 136 15.76 0.52 24.47
CA HIS A 136 17.18 0.83 24.62
C HIS A 136 18.04 -0.36 24.18
N SER A 137 17.73 -1.57 24.67
CA SER A 137 18.44 -2.79 24.26
C SER A 137 18.23 -3.14 22.78
N ALA A 138 17.05 -2.83 22.25
CA ALA A 138 16.73 -3.00 20.83
C ALA A 138 17.44 -1.99 19.92
N ALA A 139 18.12 -0.99 20.48
CA ALA A 139 18.77 0.07 19.72
C ALA A 139 17.80 0.87 18.84
N CYS A 140 16.61 1.17 19.37
CA CYS A 140 15.70 2.13 18.74
C CYS A 140 16.29 3.54 18.87
N TYR A 141 17.17 3.92 17.95
CA TYR A 141 17.70 5.27 17.86
C TYR A 141 16.90 6.11 16.88
N ASP A 142 16.70 7.37 17.23
CA ASP A 142 16.11 8.37 16.34
C ASP A 142 17.17 8.86 15.35
N PHE A 143 16.85 8.76 14.07
CA PHE A 143 17.64 9.36 13.01
C PHE A 143 16.74 9.70 11.84
N ASN A 144 16.93 10.90 11.29
CA ASN A 144 16.26 11.30 10.09
C ASN A 144 17.18 12.14 9.19
N ASN A 145 16.93 12.06 7.90
CA ASN A 145 17.42 13.02 6.90
C ASN A 145 16.24 13.56 6.06
N SER A 146 15.02 13.31 6.53
CA SER A 146 13.78 13.70 5.90
C SER A 146 13.61 15.22 5.99
N THR A 147 13.06 15.81 4.93
CA THR A 147 12.61 17.22 4.96
C THR A 147 11.31 17.37 5.74
N LEU A 148 10.54 16.28 5.86
CA LEU A 148 9.37 16.19 6.71
C LEU A 148 9.76 15.74 8.12
N ASP A 149 9.05 16.28 9.11
CA ASP A 149 9.36 16.05 10.52
C ASP A 149 9.19 14.57 10.88
N CYS A 150 10.25 13.98 11.43
CA CYS A 150 10.17 12.65 12.02
C CYS A 150 9.70 12.78 13.46
N PRO A 151 8.53 12.23 13.81
CA PRO A 151 7.96 12.44 15.13
C PRO A 151 8.97 12.03 16.21
N SER A 152 9.18 12.93 17.17
CA SER A 152 10.07 12.72 18.31
C SER A 152 9.55 11.60 19.20
N THR A 153 10.48 10.81 19.75
CA THR A 153 10.20 9.58 20.48
C THR A 153 10.30 9.75 21.99
N ASP A 154 9.49 9.00 22.73
CA ASP A 154 9.76 8.62 24.12
C ASP A 154 10.16 7.12 24.15
N LEU A 155 11.43 6.83 24.47
CA LEU A 155 11.95 5.46 24.49
C LEU A 155 11.36 4.64 25.65
N ASP A 156 10.85 5.29 26.69
CA ASP A 156 10.26 4.61 27.85
C ASP A 156 8.87 4.03 27.52
N THR A 157 8.19 4.58 26.52
CA THR A 157 6.85 4.15 26.07
C THR A 157 6.88 3.46 24.70
N CYS A 158 8.08 3.27 24.15
CA CYS A 158 8.33 2.65 22.87
C CYS A 158 7.98 1.15 22.87
N GLN A 159 7.13 0.72 21.94
CA GLN A 159 6.71 -0.71 21.82
C GLN A 159 7.50 -1.48 20.75
N ARG A 160 8.06 -0.79 19.76
CA ARG A 160 8.82 -1.37 18.64
C ARG A 160 9.60 -0.27 17.91
N CYS A 161 10.78 -0.57 17.39
CA CYS A 161 11.48 0.38 16.52
C CYS A 161 10.78 0.47 15.16
N GLN A 162 10.78 1.66 14.56
CA GLN A 162 10.37 1.88 13.18
C GLN A 162 11.54 2.45 12.37
N ILE A 163 11.64 2.01 11.12
CA ILE A 163 12.35 2.75 10.09
C ILE A 163 11.53 2.79 8.80
N SER A 164 11.53 3.93 8.12
CA SER A 164 10.95 4.12 6.81
C SER A 164 11.93 4.85 5.90
N VAL A 165 11.93 4.46 4.63
CA VAL A 165 12.76 5.07 3.59
C VAL A 165 11.91 5.29 2.36
N ASP A 166 11.80 6.53 1.92
CA ASP A 166 11.16 6.93 0.68
C ASP A 166 12.20 7.26 -0.40
N LYS A 167 12.05 6.66 -1.58
CA LYS A 167 12.82 6.98 -2.79
C LYS A 167 11.92 7.74 -3.76
N GLU A 168 11.66 9.02 -3.45
CA GLU A 168 10.83 9.93 -4.27
C GLU A 168 11.43 10.11 -5.69
N THR A 169 12.77 10.08 -5.82
CA THR A 169 13.48 10.08 -7.13
C THR A 169 14.80 9.31 -7.03
N SER A 170 15.48 9.05 -8.15
CA SER A 170 16.80 8.39 -8.18
C SER A 170 17.92 9.13 -7.42
N SER A 171 17.68 10.37 -6.98
CA SER A 171 18.68 11.24 -6.35
C SER A 171 18.32 11.71 -4.94
N SER A 172 17.08 11.52 -4.47
CA SER A 172 16.66 11.91 -3.11
C SER A 172 16.10 10.70 -2.35
N GLN A 173 16.72 10.41 -1.20
CA GLN A 173 16.25 9.40 -0.25
C GLN A 173 15.92 10.07 1.07
N GLN A 174 14.64 10.03 1.45
CA GLN A 174 14.18 10.47 2.76
C GLN A 174 14.12 9.26 3.70
N ILE A 175 14.66 9.42 4.90
CA ILE A 175 14.83 8.38 5.91
C ILE A 175 14.23 8.92 7.20
N CYS A 176 13.41 8.08 7.83
CA CYS A 176 12.85 8.34 9.13
C CYS A 176 12.91 7.08 9.98
N ALA A 177 13.80 7.08 10.98
CA ALA A 177 13.86 6.10 12.05
C ALA A 177 13.39 6.75 13.36
N THR A 178 12.44 6.10 14.04
CA THR A 178 11.73 6.61 15.22
C THR A 178 11.21 5.43 16.04
N CYS A 179 10.67 5.69 17.23
CA CYS A 179 9.77 4.75 17.89
C CYS A 179 8.37 5.36 18.13
N PRO A 180 7.40 5.05 17.25
CA PRO A 180 6.05 5.54 17.41
C PRO A 180 5.31 4.80 18.52
N TYR A 181 4.45 5.52 19.23
CA TYR A 181 3.42 4.91 20.06
C TYR A 181 2.34 4.30 19.14
N TYR A 182 2.15 2.98 19.24
CA TYR A 182 1.16 2.27 18.46
C TYR A 182 0.05 1.71 19.36
N SER A 183 -1.16 1.63 18.81
CA SER A 183 -2.27 0.96 19.47
C SER A 183 -2.22 -0.57 19.32
N GLU A 184 -1.43 -1.09 18.38
CA GLU A 184 -1.41 -2.51 18.02
C GLU A 184 -0.01 -3.11 18.17
N ASP A 185 0.09 -4.26 18.86
CA ASP A 185 1.31 -5.05 19.00
C ASP A 185 1.63 -5.92 17.79
N VAL A 186 2.01 -5.25 16.71
CA VAL A 186 2.32 -5.86 15.42
C VAL A 186 3.72 -5.48 14.94
N ASN A 187 4.52 -6.48 14.62
CA ASN A 187 5.72 -6.30 13.81
C ASN A 187 5.36 -6.41 12.33
N SER A 188 5.93 -5.57 11.49
CA SER A 188 5.57 -5.56 10.08
C SER A 188 6.70 -5.11 9.16
N VAL A 189 6.65 -5.59 7.93
CA VAL A 189 7.37 -5.03 6.79
C VAL A 189 6.35 -4.57 5.77
N SER A 190 6.59 -3.42 5.13
CA SER A 190 5.80 -3.01 3.99
C SER A 190 6.62 -2.32 2.89
N ARG A 191 6.14 -2.48 1.66
CA ARG A 191 6.55 -1.77 0.46
C ARG A 191 5.33 -1.05 -0.09
N GLN A 192 5.44 0.26 -0.33
CA GLN A 192 4.36 1.07 -0.89
C GLN A 192 4.86 1.84 -2.09
N VAL A 193 4.09 1.85 -3.18
CA VAL A 193 4.42 2.56 -4.41
C VAL A 193 3.20 3.32 -4.91
N MET A 194 3.38 4.59 -5.25
CA MET A 194 2.34 5.42 -5.84
C MET A 194 2.64 5.67 -7.31
N PHE A 195 1.64 5.40 -8.16
CA PHE A 195 1.67 5.70 -9.58
C PHE A 195 0.66 6.80 -9.90
N LEU A 196 1.14 7.82 -10.58
CA LEU A 196 0.36 8.92 -11.12
C LEU A 196 0.07 8.62 -12.59
N LEU A 197 -1.19 8.32 -12.92
CA LEU A 197 -1.52 7.72 -14.21
C LEU A 197 -1.48 8.71 -15.37
N ASP A 198 -1.87 9.96 -15.13
CA ASP A 198 -1.98 10.97 -16.18
C ASP A 198 -0.60 11.48 -16.58
N SER A 199 0.27 11.75 -15.61
CA SER A 199 1.68 12.08 -15.81
C SER A 199 2.57 10.86 -16.14
N ARG A 200 2.07 9.64 -15.90
CA ARG A 200 2.77 8.35 -16.15
C ARG A 200 4.07 8.21 -15.38
N ILE A 201 4.08 8.67 -14.13
CA ILE A 201 5.25 8.59 -13.25
C ILE A 201 4.95 7.75 -12.02
N GLN A 202 6.01 7.18 -11.47
CA GLN A 202 6.02 6.71 -10.09
C GLN A 202 6.38 7.91 -9.21
N SER A 203 5.48 8.36 -8.34
CA SER A 203 5.69 9.54 -7.49
C SER A 203 6.28 9.21 -6.13
N GLN A 204 6.03 8.00 -5.63
CA GLN A 204 6.43 7.60 -4.29
C GLN A 204 6.84 6.13 -4.26
N ASN A 205 7.81 5.81 -3.40
CA ASN A 205 8.38 4.47 -3.35
C ASN A 205 8.94 4.20 -1.93
N ILE A 206 8.07 3.88 -0.98
CA ILE A 206 8.41 3.70 0.44
C ILE A 206 8.67 2.24 0.79
N ALA A 207 9.70 1.98 1.60
CA ALA A 207 9.77 0.76 2.42
C ALA A 207 9.72 1.13 3.89
N LYS A 208 9.09 0.27 4.68
CA LYS A 208 8.94 0.44 6.11
C LYS A 208 9.18 -0.89 6.83
N ILE A 209 9.81 -0.83 7.99
CA ILE A 209 9.93 -1.93 8.93
C ILE A 209 9.50 -1.43 10.31
N ASN A 210 8.66 -2.21 10.99
CA ASN A 210 8.34 -2.10 12.40
C ASN A 210 8.73 -3.42 13.07
N CYS A 211 9.58 -3.39 14.08
CA CYS A 211 10.21 -4.59 14.63
C CYS A 211 10.76 -4.37 16.03
N GLN A 212 11.00 -5.46 16.76
CA GLN A 212 11.47 -5.42 18.15
C GLN A 212 12.89 -5.98 18.36
N LEU A 213 13.47 -6.58 17.32
CA LEU A 213 14.82 -7.11 17.41
C LEU A 213 15.87 -5.99 17.45
N LYS A 214 17.00 -6.29 18.07
CA LYS A 214 18.13 -5.38 18.11
C LYS A 214 18.60 -4.97 16.71
N ALA A 215 18.79 -3.65 16.51
CA ALA A 215 19.25 -3.07 15.25
C ALA A 215 18.37 -3.39 14.03
N CYS A 216 17.09 -3.70 14.26
CA CYS A 216 16.16 -4.00 13.18
C CYS A 216 15.77 -2.75 12.38
N ASN A 217 15.81 -1.56 13.00
CA ASN A 217 15.63 -0.24 12.40
C ASN A 217 16.88 0.27 11.64
N SER A 218 17.44 -0.56 10.76
CA SER A 218 18.64 -0.22 9.99
C SER A 218 18.35 -0.01 8.49
N ILE A 219 19.17 0.81 7.84
CA ILE A 219 19.10 1.04 6.39
C ILE A 219 19.32 -0.26 5.61
N ASP A 220 20.19 -1.14 6.10
CA ASP A 220 20.45 -2.44 5.47
C ASP A 220 19.19 -3.30 5.44
N ASN A 221 18.45 -3.39 6.55
CA ASN A 221 17.20 -4.14 6.58
C ASN A 221 16.14 -3.51 5.69
N VAL A 222 16.03 -2.19 5.64
CA VAL A 222 15.11 -1.53 4.72
C VAL A 222 15.47 -1.79 3.26
N ASN A 223 16.76 -1.77 2.90
CA ASN A 223 17.22 -2.15 1.57
C ASN A 223 16.88 -3.60 1.23
N ARG A 224 16.85 -4.51 2.21
CA ARG A 224 16.33 -5.88 1.99
C ARG A 224 14.85 -5.86 1.61
N VAL A 225 14.02 -4.98 2.17
CA VAL A 225 12.61 -4.82 1.73
C VAL A 225 12.52 -4.43 0.25
N TYR A 226 13.35 -3.46 -0.18
CA TYR A 226 13.44 -3.06 -1.58
C TYR A 226 13.86 -4.22 -2.50
N ASN A 227 14.84 -5.04 -2.07
CA ASN A 227 15.39 -6.10 -2.90
C ASN A 227 14.51 -7.36 -2.94
N THR A 228 13.67 -7.56 -1.92
CA THR A 228 12.78 -8.72 -1.78
C THR A 228 11.38 -8.43 -2.28
N SER A 229 11.11 -7.25 -2.83
CA SER A 229 9.82 -6.93 -3.43
C SER A 229 9.97 -6.19 -4.76
N LYS A 230 8.98 -6.35 -5.61
CA LYS A 230 8.86 -5.66 -6.89
C LYS A 230 7.43 -5.25 -7.10
N ILE A 231 7.21 -3.94 -7.19
CA ILE A 231 5.92 -3.35 -7.54
C ILE A 231 6.15 -2.50 -8.78
N THR A 232 5.54 -2.90 -9.89
CA THR A 232 5.70 -2.21 -11.18
C THR A 232 4.35 -2.00 -11.85
N PHE A 233 4.22 -0.90 -12.58
CA PHE A 233 3.01 -0.58 -13.33
C PHE A 233 3.34 -0.29 -14.80
N ASP A 234 2.76 -1.05 -15.71
CA ASP A 234 2.88 -0.84 -17.15
C ASP A 234 1.82 0.16 -17.63
N PHE A 235 2.21 1.44 -17.73
CA PHE A 235 1.38 2.51 -18.26
C PHE A 235 0.96 2.25 -19.71
N GLY A 236 1.83 1.66 -20.54
CA GLY A 236 1.52 1.34 -21.94
C GLY A 236 0.38 0.34 -22.04
N LYS A 237 0.41 -0.72 -21.23
CA LYS A 237 -0.66 -1.72 -21.15
C LYS A 237 -1.95 -1.14 -20.58
N PHE A 238 -1.86 -0.17 -19.67
CA PHE A 238 -3.04 0.46 -19.05
C PHE A 238 -3.80 1.33 -20.06
N PHE A 239 -3.06 2.09 -20.86
CA PHE A 239 -3.62 3.01 -21.86
C PHE A 239 -3.91 2.35 -23.22
N LYS A 240 -3.52 1.07 -23.42
CA LYS A 240 -3.79 0.32 -24.65
C LYS A 240 -5.30 0.23 -24.89
N ASN A 241 -5.74 0.52 -26.12
CA ASN A 241 -7.13 0.57 -26.60
C ASN A 241 -7.94 1.85 -26.27
N LEU A 242 -7.36 2.89 -25.67
CA LEU A 242 -8.00 4.22 -25.63
C LEU A 242 -7.86 4.99 -26.95
N SER A 243 -6.90 4.59 -27.79
CA SER A 243 -6.58 5.20 -29.09
C SER A 243 -7.46 4.76 -30.26
N ASN A 244 -8.42 3.84 -30.07
CA ASN A 244 -9.32 3.36 -31.12
C ASN A 244 -10.75 3.93 -31.06
N ASN A 245 -11.07 4.79 -30.08
CA ASN A 245 -12.42 5.34 -29.89
C ASN A 245 -12.52 6.87 -30.11
N THR A 246 -11.57 7.45 -30.84
CA THR A 246 -11.74 8.78 -31.47
C THR A 246 -12.01 8.58 -32.95
N LEU A 247 -13.28 8.38 -33.29
CA LEU A 247 -13.90 8.70 -34.57
C LEU A 247 -15.35 9.12 -34.30
#